data_AF-A0A8H4NSC1-F1
#
_entry.id   AF-A0A8H4NSC1-F1
#
_cell.length_a   1.000
_cell.length_b   1.000
_cell.length_c   1.000
_cell.angle_alpha   90.00
_cell.angle_beta   90.00
_cell.angle_gamma   90.00
#
_symmetry.space_group_name_H-M   'P 1'
#
loop_
_entity.id
_entity.type
_entity.pdbx_description
1 polymer ?
#
loop_
_entity_poly.entity_id
_entity_poly.type
_entity_poly.pdbx_seq_one_letter_code
_entity_poly.pdbx_strand_id
1 'polypeptide(L)'
;MVQSITRETGLQAFIDAVEKDGCVIVKTLLMSSLSSRLKEVQPYLVESAATAGSTVGALNGSTAICTRLVGRSKTVREKFFSDSLYQDIAQHFIGLETKVWYGSELTTQKSDPLLSISMTVSSQPGSNAQKLHRGDKNTMRVICLL
;
A
#
# COMPACT_ATOMS: atom_id res chain seq x y z
N MET A 1 20.25 -0.70 7.04
CA MET A 1 20.08 -1.77 6.03
C MET A 1 18.63 -2.22 6.14
N VAL A 2 17.89 -2.35 5.03
CA VAL A 2 16.46 -2.67 5.10
C VAL A 2 16.25 -4.08 5.66
N GLN A 3 15.49 -4.18 6.76
CA GLN A 3 15.19 -5.46 7.39
C GLN A 3 14.22 -6.29 6.54
N SER A 4 14.45 -7.60 6.47
CA SER A 4 13.58 -8.54 5.75
C SER A 4 13.13 -9.65 6.69
N ILE A 5 11.85 -9.60 7.10
CA ILE A 5 11.28 -10.37 8.21
C ILE A 5 10.25 -11.35 7.68
N THR A 6 10.18 -12.55 8.27
CA THR A 6 9.15 -13.56 7.96
C THR A 6 8.00 -13.45 8.97
N ARG A 7 6.80 -13.89 8.58
CA ARG A 7 5.56 -13.68 9.37
C ARG A 7 5.61 -14.32 10.75
N GLU A 8 6.38 -15.37 10.91
CA GLU A 8 6.52 -16.16 12.13
C GLU A 8 7.20 -15.37 13.27
N THR A 9 7.86 -14.26 12.94
CA THR A 9 8.54 -13.37 13.89
C THR A 9 7.56 -12.56 14.75
N GLY A 10 6.29 -12.45 14.33
CA GLY A 10 5.24 -11.73 15.05
C GLY A 10 5.19 -10.23 14.75
N LEU A 11 4.06 -9.59 15.11
CA LEU A 11 3.73 -8.20 14.78
C LEU A 11 4.79 -7.19 15.26
N GLN A 12 5.28 -7.34 16.50
CA GLN A 12 6.20 -6.37 17.10
C GLN A 12 7.48 -6.19 16.29
N ALA A 13 8.01 -7.26 15.70
CA ALA A 13 9.21 -7.19 14.87
C ALA A 13 9.01 -6.31 13.63
N PHE A 14 7.80 -6.28 13.06
CA PHE A 14 7.47 -5.40 11.94
C PHE A 14 7.33 -3.95 12.37
N ILE A 15 6.72 -3.70 13.54
CA ILE A 15 6.61 -2.36 14.13
C ILE A 15 8.01 -1.80 14.39
N ASP A 16 8.84 -2.53 15.12
CA ASP A 16 10.20 -2.11 15.49
C ASP A 16 11.06 -1.81 14.24
N ALA A 17 10.90 -2.62 13.18
CA ALA A 17 11.61 -2.40 11.93
C ALA A 17 11.15 -1.12 11.21
N VAL A 18 9.84 -0.86 11.16
CA VAL A 18 9.31 0.36 10.54
C VAL A 18 9.67 1.60 11.37
N GLU A 19 9.63 1.54 12.69
CA GLU A 19 10.04 2.66 13.56
C GLU A 19 11.53 2.98 13.41
N LYS A 20 12.38 1.96 13.32
CA LYS A 20 13.83 2.12 13.23
C LYS A 20 14.30 2.57 11.83
N ASP A 21 13.81 1.90 10.78
CA ASP A 21 14.34 2.05 9.42
C ASP A 21 13.38 2.78 8.46
N GLY A 22 12.17 3.10 8.91
CA GLY A 22 11.11 3.69 8.08
C GLY A 22 10.50 2.72 7.05
N CYS A 23 10.96 1.47 7.01
CA CYS A 23 10.48 0.44 6.07
C CYS A 23 10.86 -0.98 6.53
N VAL A 24 10.12 -1.97 6.05
CA VAL A 24 10.40 -3.40 6.26
C VAL A 24 9.99 -4.20 5.03
N ILE A 25 10.75 -5.25 4.70
CA ILE A 25 10.38 -6.21 3.67
C ILE A 25 9.73 -7.43 4.36
N VAL A 26 8.48 -7.71 4.03
CA VAL A 26 7.79 -8.91 4.51
C VAL A 26 8.03 -10.06 3.53
N LYS A 27 8.81 -11.06 3.93
CA LYS A 27 9.07 -12.24 3.10
C LYS A 27 7.78 -13.04 2.92
N THR A 28 7.62 -13.60 1.72
CA THR A 28 6.57 -14.58 1.34
C THR A 28 5.13 -14.11 1.48
N LEU A 29 4.85 -12.81 1.29
CA LEU A 29 3.49 -12.35 1.05
C LEU A 29 2.97 -12.93 -0.28
N LEU A 30 2.32 -14.11 -0.19
CA LEU A 30 1.32 -14.59 -1.15
C LEU A 30 1.83 -14.86 -2.58
N MET A 31 2.95 -15.58 -2.74
CA MET A 31 3.45 -15.99 -4.07
C MET A 31 2.42 -16.78 -4.89
N SER A 32 1.53 -17.53 -4.24
CA SER A 32 0.51 -18.34 -4.91
C SER A 32 -0.57 -17.53 -5.64
N SER A 33 -0.77 -16.25 -5.29
CA SER A 33 -1.81 -15.39 -5.87
C SER A 33 -1.27 -14.39 -6.91
N LEU A 34 0.03 -14.42 -7.19
CA LEU A 34 0.72 -13.51 -8.12
C LEU A 34 0.16 -13.58 -9.54
N SER A 35 -0.10 -14.78 -10.05
CA SER A 35 -0.60 -14.98 -11.42
C SER A 35 -2.04 -14.47 -11.58
N SER A 36 -2.89 -14.71 -10.58
CA SER A 36 -4.28 -14.25 -10.57
C SER A 36 -4.36 -12.73 -10.55
N ARG A 37 -3.62 -12.07 -9.63
CA ARG A 37 -3.63 -10.60 -9.56
C ARG A 37 -3.12 -9.96 -10.85
N LEU A 38 -2.09 -10.55 -11.49
CA LEU A 38 -1.55 -10.03 -12.74
C LEU A 38 -2.59 -10.11 -13.85
N LYS A 39 -3.28 -11.24 -14.00
CA LYS A 39 -4.36 -11.41 -14.99
C LYS A 39 -5.49 -10.39 -14.79
N GLU A 40 -5.87 -10.13 -13.55
CA GLU A 40 -6.93 -9.18 -13.21
C GLU A 40 -6.58 -7.73 -13.59
N VAL A 41 -5.31 -7.33 -13.47
CA VAL A 41 -4.87 -5.96 -13.76
C VAL A 41 -4.35 -5.75 -15.19
N GLN A 42 -3.97 -6.82 -15.88
CA GLN A 42 -3.32 -6.76 -17.19
C GLN A 42 -4.06 -5.93 -18.23
N PRO A 43 -5.40 -6.04 -18.41
CA PRO A 43 -6.12 -5.25 -19.41
C PRO A 43 -5.95 -3.74 -19.20
N TYR A 44 -6.00 -3.29 -17.93
CA TYR A 44 -5.85 -1.87 -17.58
C TYR A 44 -4.42 -1.37 -17.79
N LEU A 45 -3.41 -2.22 -17.59
CA LEU A 45 -2.03 -1.85 -17.85
C LEU A 45 -1.76 -1.70 -19.36
N VAL A 46 -2.32 -2.59 -20.18
CA VAL A 46 -2.22 -2.52 -21.65
C VAL A 46 -2.88 -1.24 -22.17
N GLU A 47 -4.09 -0.95 -21.71
CA GLU A 47 -4.81 0.29 -22.06
C GLU A 47 -4.04 1.54 -21.63
N SER A 48 -3.49 1.55 -20.40
CA SER A 48 -2.69 2.67 -19.89
C SER A 48 -1.40 2.87 -20.68
N ALA A 49 -0.75 1.80 -21.13
CA ALA A 49 0.46 1.89 -21.95
C ALA A 49 0.16 2.47 -23.35
N ALA A 50 -1.00 2.14 -23.91
CA ALA A 50 -1.43 2.66 -25.21
C ALA A 50 -1.77 4.16 -25.18
N THR A 51 -2.22 4.68 -24.04
CA THR A 51 -2.79 6.04 -23.91
C THR A 51 -1.79 7.05 -23.34
N ALA A 52 -0.57 7.10 -23.91
CA ALA A 52 0.52 8.00 -23.53
C ALA A 52 1.07 7.88 -22.08
N GLY A 53 0.77 6.78 -21.38
CA GLY A 53 1.32 6.50 -20.06
C GLY A 53 0.75 7.40 -18.95
N SER A 54 1.30 7.30 -17.74
CA SER A 54 0.79 8.07 -16.60
C SER A 54 1.16 9.55 -16.67
N THR A 55 0.17 10.42 -16.45
CA THR A 55 0.34 11.87 -16.22
C THR A 55 0.76 12.20 -14.78
N VAL A 56 0.87 11.21 -13.90
CA VAL A 56 1.33 11.41 -12.52
C VAL A 56 2.83 11.75 -12.58
N GLY A 57 3.19 12.96 -12.18
CA GLY A 57 4.57 13.48 -12.33
C GLY A 57 5.66 12.64 -11.66
N ALA A 58 5.33 11.83 -10.65
CA ALA A 58 6.26 10.88 -10.03
C ALA A 58 6.59 9.67 -10.94
N LEU A 59 5.75 9.36 -11.93
CA LEU A 59 5.82 8.15 -12.74
C LEU A 59 6.52 8.34 -14.09
N ASN A 60 7.09 9.53 -14.33
CA ASN A 60 8.00 9.85 -15.46
C ASN A 60 7.47 9.51 -16.87
N GLY A 61 6.15 9.41 -17.08
CA GLY A 61 5.51 9.22 -18.39
C GLY A 61 5.65 7.82 -19.01
N SER A 62 6.74 7.08 -18.74
CA SER A 62 6.99 5.75 -19.30
C SER A 62 6.39 4.59 -18.49
N THR A 63 5.51 4.90 -17.53
CA THR A 63 4.97 3.94 -16.58
C THR A 63 3.49 3.73 -16.84
N ALA A 64 3.09 2.47 -17.04
CA ALA A 64 1.70 2.08 -17.15
C ALA A 64 1.09 1.90 -15.75
N ILE A 65 -0.18 2.27 -15.59
CA ILE A 65 -0.86 2.26 -14.29
C ILE A 65 -2.23 1.58 -14.35
N CYS A 66 -2.59 0.94 -13.25
CA CYS A 66 -3.95 0.50 -12.96
C CYS A 66 -4.40 1.14 -11.65
N THR A 67 -5.22 2.19 -11.71
CA THR A 67 -5.79 2.85 -10.53
C THR A 67 -7.02 2.11 -10.01
N ARG A 68 -7.47 2.42 -8.79
CA ARG A 68 -8.63 1.79 -8.13
C ARG A 68 -8.46 0.27 -8.00
N LEU A 69 -7.24 -0.16 -7.66
CA LEU A 69 -6.83 -1.56 -7.71
C LEU A 69 -7.72 -2.47 -6.84
N VAL A 70 -8.08 -2.05 -5.63
CA VAL A 70 -8.99 -2.83 -4.75
C VAL A 70 -10.37 -3.05 -5.38
N GLY A 71 -10.84 -2.14 -6.24
CA GLY A 71 -12.09 -2.33 -7.00
C GLY A 71 -11.93 -3.29 -8.18
N ARG A 72 -10.76 -3.27 -8.83
CA ARG A 72 -10.49 -4.01 -10.08
C ARG A 72 -9.96 -5.42 -9.86
N SER A 73 -9.31 -5.68 -8.73
CA SER A 73 -8.71 -6.98 -8.40
C SER A 73 -9.35 -7.58 -7.16
N LYS A 74 -10.11 -8.67 -7.36
CA LYS A 74 -10.69 -9.46 -6.26
C LYS A 74 -9.57 -10.05 -5.41
N THR A 75 -8.52 -10.55 -6.07
CA THR A 75 -7.36 -11.13 -5.40
C THR A 75 -6.68 -10.11 -4.48
N VAL A 76 -6.43 -8.88 -4.95
CA VAL A 76 -5.84 -7.83 -4.11
C VAL A 76 -6.75 -7.47 -2.95
N ARG A 77 -8.05 -7.27 -3.20
CA ARG A 77 -9.01 -6.92 -2.15
C ARG A 77 -9.06 -7.97 -1.04
N GLU A 78 -9.19 -9.24 -1.39
CA GLU A 78 -9.49 -10.30 -0.42
C GLU A 78 -8.26 -10.97 0.18
N LYS A 79 -7.10 -10.91 -0.50
CA LYS A 79 -5.87 -11.56 -0.03
C LYS A 79 -4.82 -10.60 0.50
N PHE A 80 -4.76 -9.38 -0.04
CA PHE A 80 -3.73 -8.41 0.34
C PHE A 80 -4.30 -7.32 1.25
N PHE A 81 -5.36 -6.64 0.80
CA PHE A 81 -5.95 -5.56 1.57
C PHE A 81 -6.59 -6.09 2.85
N SER A 82 -7.23 -7.25 2.83
CA SER A 82 -7.79 -7.91 4.01
C SER A 82 -6.78 -8.74 4.83
N ASP A 83 -5.49 -8.67 4.52
CA ASP A 83 -4.47 -9.41 5.28
C ASP A 83 -4.34 -8.87 6.72
N SER A 84 -4.40 -9.74 7.72
CA SER A 84 -4.41 -9.33 9.12
C SER A 84 -3.12 -8.64 9.54
N LEU A 85 -1.95 -9.12 9.10
CA LEU A 85 -0.68 -8.48 9.41
C LEU A 85 -0.63 -7.06 8.84
N TYR A 86 -1.10 -6.85 7.61
CA TYR A 86 -1.22 -5.51 7.04
C TYR A 86 -2.16 -4.61 7.83
N GLN A 87 -3.35 -5.11 8.19
CA GLN A 87 -4.34 -4.35 8.96
C GLN A 87 -3.82 -3.99 10.36
N ASP A 88 -3.14 -4.91 11.04
CA ASP A 88 -2.58 -4.68 12.38
C ASP A 88 -1.44 -3.64 12.36
N ILE A 89 -0.56 -3.70 11.35
CA ILE A 89 0.48 -2.69 11.15
C ILE A 89 -0.15 -1.32 10.87
N ALA A 90 -1.18 -1.27 10.00
CA ALA A 90 -1.89 -0.02 9.72
C ALA A 90 -2.57 0.53 10.98
N GLN A 91 -3.25 -0.31 11.75
CA GLN A 91 -3.91 0.10 12.98
C GLN A 91 -2.90 0.71 13.97
N HIS A 92 -1.72 0.11 14.11
CA HIS A 92 -0.67 0.62 14.99
C HIS A 92 -0.16 2.01 14.58
N PHE A 93 0.17 2.21 13.30
CA PHE A 93 0.82 3.46 12.86
C PHE A 93 -0.16 4.60 12.56
N ILE A 94 -1.38 4.27 12.15
CA ILE A 94 -2.33 5.26 11.60
C ILE A 94 -3.75 5.12 12.14
N GLY A 95 -4.06 4.10 12.94
CA GLY A 95 -5.29 4.06 13.71
C GLY A 95 -5.32 5.17 14.76
N LEU A 96 -6.50 5.69 15.06
CA LEU A 96 -6.68 6.79 16.00
C LEU A 96 -7.68 6.41 17.08
N GLU A 97 -7.30 6.60 18.34
CA GLU A 97 -8.21 6.57 19.48
C GLU A 97 -8.26 7.97 20.09
N THR A 98 -9.46 8.57 20.12
CA THR A 98 -9.65 9.94 20.63
C THR A 98 -10.73 9.95 21.69
N LYS A 99 -10.46 10.62 22.81
CA LYS A 99 -11.47 10.90 23.83
C LYS A 99 -12.17 12.20 23.47
N VAL A 100 -13.48 12.13 23.25
CA VAL A 100 -14.32 13.27 22.89
C VAL A 100 -15.45 13.41 23.89
N TRP A 101 -15.76 14.66 24.24
CA TRP A 101 -16.92 14.98 25.06
C TRP A 101 -18.15 15.10 24.16
N TYR A 102 -19.23 14.41 24.51
CA TYR A 102 -20.54 14.59 23.90
C TYR A 102 -21.53 14.98 25.01
N GLY A 103 -21.87 16.28 25.07
CA GLY A 103 -22.56 16.85 26.23
C GLY A 103 -21.67 16.79 27.47
N SER A 104 -22.17 16.13 28.53
CA SER A 104 -21.45 15.91 29.79
C SER A 104 -20.78 14.54 29.90
N GLU A 105 -20.76 13.76 28.82
CA GLU A 105 -20.18 12.41 28.81
C GLU A 105 -18.87 12.38 28.02
N LEU A 106 -17.83 11.81 28.63
CA LEU A 106 -16.57 11.51 27.95
C LEU A 106 -16.70 10.16 27.25
N THR A 107 -16.57 10.15 25.92
CA THR A 107 -16.62 8.94 25.09
C THR A 107 -15.28 8.70 24.42
N THR A 108 -14.89 7.43 24.29
CA THR A 108 -13.72 7.04 23.50
C THR A 108 -14.19 6.63 22.11
N GLN A 109 -13.73 7.36 21.09
CA GLN A 109 -13.98 7.08 19.69
C GLN A 109 -12.73 6.44 19.07
N LYS A 110 -12.95 5.38 18.28
CA LYS A 110 -11.91 4.73 17.49
C LYS A 110 -12.16 4.97 16.02
N SER A 111 -11.11 5.32 15.29
CA SER A 111 -11.14 5.49 13.84
C SER A 111 -10.14 4.56 13.21
N ASP A 112 -10.66 3.68 12.34
CA ASP A 112 -9.85 2.72 11.63
C ASP A 112 -9.12 3.39 10.44
N PRO A 113 -7.93 2.88 10.07
CA PRO A 113 -7.22 3.29 8.88
C PRO A 113 -8.08 3.22 7.61
N LEU A 114 -8.13 4.31 6.85
CA LEU A 114 -8.81 4.33 5.56
C LEU A 114 -7.83 4.19 4.40
N LEU A 115 -8.19 3.35 3.43
CA LEU A 115 -7.47 3.26 2.17
C LEU A 115 -7.68 4.53 1.36
N SER A 116 -6.60 5.28 1.11
CA SER A 116 -6.69 6.44 0.24
C SER A 116 -6.43 6.09 -1.23
N ILE A 117 -5.33 5.39 -1.54
CA ILE A 117 -4.95 5.05 -2.91
C ILE A 117 -4.47 3.61 -2.97
N SER A 118 -4.94 2.89 -3.99
CA SER A 118 -4.42 1.58 -4.36
C SER A 118 -4.26 1.51 -5.88
N MET A 119 -3.06 1.18 -6.33
CA MET A 119 -2.73 1.11 -7.75
C MET A 119 -1.67 0.06 -8.04
N THR A 120 -1.68 -0.47 -9.26
CA THR A 120 -0.53 -1.18 -9.83
C THR A 120 0.27 -0.23 -10.70
N VAL A 121 1.59 -0.29 -10.58
CA VAL A 121 2.55 0.51 -11.34
C VAL A 121 3.45 -0.45 -12.10
N SER A 122 3.59 -0.24 -13.41
CA SER A 122 4.39 -1.09 -14.29
C SER A 122 5.38 -0.26 -15.10
N SER A 123 6.64 -0.26 -14.66
CA SER A 123 7.75 0.37 -15.35
C SER A 123 8.06 -0.39 -16.64
N GLN A 124 7.89 0.27 -17.78
CA GLN A 124 8.18 -0.31 -19.09
C GLN A 124 9.69 -0.34 -19.37
N PRO A 125 10.17 -1.18 -20.29
CA PRO A 125 11.55 -1.13 -20.76
C PRO A 125 11.98 0.30 -21.12
N GLY A 126 13.17 0.71 -20.66
CA GLY A 126 13.67 2.07 -20.86
C GLY A 126 13.12 3.12 -19.88
N SER A 127 12.32 2.75 -18.88
CA SER A 127 11.87 3.68 -17.84
C SER A 127 13.03 4.22 -17.02
N ASN A 128 13.04 5.53 -16.82
CA ASN A 128 14.00 6.19 -15.93
C ASN A 128 13.65 5.96 -14.46
N ALA A 129 14.67 5.86 -13.61
CA ALA A 129 14.49 5.86 -12.17
C ALA A 129 13.70 7.10 -11.71
N GLN A 130 12.82 6.90 -10.74
CA GLN A 130 12.12 8.02 -10.09
C GLN A 130 13.12 8.86 -9.29
N LYS A 131 12.87 10.16 -9.20
CA LYS A 131 13.62 11.03 -8.29
C LYS A 131 13.32 10.65 -6.84
N LEU A 132 14.29 10.85 -5.94
CA LEU A 132 14.08 10.64 -4.51
C LEU A 132 12.92 11.52 -4.01
N HIS A 133 11.98 10.90 -3.31
CA HIS A 133 10.81 11.57 -2.74
C HIS A 133 10.26 10.80 -1.55
N ARG A 134 9.44 11.48 -0.74
CA ARG A 134 8.59 10.85 0.28
C ARG A 134 7.17 10.66 -0.28
N GLY A 135 6.52 9.58 0.12
CA GLY A 135 5.16 9.25 -0.30
C GLY A 135 4.06 10.13 0.34
N ASP A 136 4.40 10.95 1.32
CA ASP A 136 3.47 11.78 2.12
C ASP A 136 3.08 13.11 1.46
N LYS A 137 3.48 13.34 0.21
CA LYS A 137 3.17 14.57 -0.54
C LYS A 137 1.68 14.92 -0.63
N ASN A 138 0.79 13.94 -0.48
CA ASN A 138 -0.67 14.14 -0.50
C ASN A 138 -1.28 14.30 0.92
N THR A 139 -0.48 14.72 1.92
CA THR A 139 -0.93 14.89 3.32
C THR A 139 -1.44 13.59 3.95
N MET A 140 -0.85 12.46 3.57
CA MET A 140 -1.26 11.12 3.99
C MET A 140 -0.08 10.31 4.49
N ARG A 141 -0.31 9.47 5.50
CA ARG A 141 0.62 8.42 5.88
C ARG A 141 0.42 7.23 4.94
N VAL A 142 1.49 6.79 4.28
CA VAL A 142 1.43 5.75 3.24
C VAL A 142 2.11 4.49 3.73
N ILE A 143 1.37 3.38 3.75
CA ILE A 143 1.95 2.04 3.84
C ILE A 143 1.93 1.46 2.43
N CYS A 144 3.12 1.40 1.81
CA CYS A 144 3.28 0.76 0.50
C CYS A 144 3.62 -0.72 0.68
N LEU A 145 2.80 -1.59 0.13
CA LEU A 145 3.14 -2.99 -0.11
C LEU A 145 3.55 -3.11 -1.59
N LEU A 146 4.83 -3.45 -1.82
CA LEU A 146 5.37 -3.76 -3.15
C LEU A 146 5.36 -5.27 -3.39
#